data_AF-A0A7D9KEW1-F1
#
_entry.id   AF-A0A7D9KEW1-F1
#
_cell.length_a   1.000
_cell.length_b   1.000
_cell.length_c   1.000
_cell.angle_alpha   90.00
_cell.angle_beta   90.00
_cell.angle_gamma   90.00
#
_symmetry.space_group_name_H-M   'P 1'
#
loop_
_entity.id
_entity.type
_entity.pdbx_description
1 polymer ?
#
loop_
_entity_poly.entity_id
_entity_poly.type
_entity_poly.pdbx_seq_one_letter_code
_entity_poly.pdbx_strand_id
1 'polypeptide(L)'
;MSPVSKKYRQMKPENLNVLGLKMNLENWEKVYSEWDVDDKVSVFNSIVICMLDEAIPVRTVRAHCTDKPWMTPNIKALTKARQRAFTKGETPKYKSLHAKVTKLISNAKATYYKSKAEGSHQSNPAKWYKTIYKLAAATEDQQSLSSPDHANLVEIADRLQRSFIKPWLDIQPDPPRLQAVEHLLKDSHPPLPSIGQAKTVLKHINPRKATGSDNIPAWYLKRYAEELAPVVHDIVVASIVQCKYPSPKIRPPTDLDSDFRQVSVLPQLAKVIEKLQFQLNKSSFKIKTNQHAFTSGHSIISQNWFDSTDNSSTGRQGVHALFVDFRKAFDHGRPQDPSGQAC
;
A
#
# COMPACT_ATOMS: atom_id res chain seq x y z
N MET A 1 -16.69 -21.36 -10.13
CA MET A 1 -15.73 -20.42 -9.52
C MET A 1 -14.97 -21.15 -8.41
N SER A 2 -13.65 -20.98 -8.34
CA SER A 2 -12.80 -21.65 -7.35
C SER A 2 -12.82 -20.91 -6.00
N PRO A 3 -12.51 -21.59 -4.88
CA PRO A 3 -12.37 -20.94 -3.57
C PRO A 3 -11.27 -19.88 -3.60
N VAL A 4 -11.58 -18.67 -3.13
CA VAL A 4 -10.61 -17.60 -2.95
C VAL A 4 -9.90 -17.79 -1.62
N SER A 5 -8.57 -17.83 -1.65
CA SER A 5 -7.76 -17.83 -0.43
C SER A 5 -7.52 -16.39 0.03
N LYS A 6 -7.75 -16.13 1.33
CA LYS A 6 -7.46 -14.84 1.96
C LYS A 6 -6.45 -15.06 3.07
N LYS A 7 -5.34 -14.32 3.02
CA LYS A 7 -4.33 -14.27 4.10
C LYS A 7 -4.69 -13.16 5.09
N TYR A 8 -4.66 -13.45 6.38
CA TYR A 8 -4.83 -12.44 7.42
C TYR A 8 -4.05 -12.82 8.69
N ARG A 9 -3.61 -11.81 9.45
CA ARG A 9 -3.08 -12.00 10.81
C ARG A 9 -4.21 -11.82 11.82
N GLN A 10 -4.33 -12.74 12.77
CA GLN A 10 -5.36 -12.65 13.81
C GLN A 10 -4.89 -11.75 14.96
N MET A 11 -5.40 -10.53 15.00
CA MET A 11 -4.98 -9.46 15.92
C MET A 11 -5.73 -9.52 17.26
N LYS A 12 -5.64 -10.64 17.98
CA LYS A 12 -6.21 -10.75 19.34
C LYS A 12 -5.41 -9.89 20.34
N PRO A 13 -6.05 -9.33 21.38
CA PRO A 13 -5.35 -8.58 22.43
C PRO A 13 -4.18 -9.36 23.06
N GLU A 14 -4.38 -10.64 23.37
CA GLU A 14 -3.34 -11.54 23.91
C GLU A 14 -2.10 -11.58 23.01
N ASN A 15 -2.31 -11.83 21.72
CA ASN A 15 -1.23 -11.90 20.74
C ASN A 15 -0.51 -10.55 20.57
N LEU A 16 -1.25 -9.44 20.64
CA LEU A 16 -0.67 -8.09 20.57
C LEU A 16 0.15 -7.74 21.82
N ASN A 17 -0.22 -8.28 22.98
CA ASN A 17 0.56 -8.13 24.20
C ASN A 17 1.87 -8.92 24.09
N VAL A 18 1.83 -10.17 23.59
CA VAL A 18 3.04 -10.96 23.31
C VAL A 18 3.96 -10.22 22.33
N LEU A 19 3.41 -9.67 21.24
CA LEU A 19 4.18 -8.89 20.28
C LEU A 19 4.78 -7.64 20.92
N GLY A 20 4.03 -6.94 21.77
CA GLY A 20 4.52 -5.76 22.48
C GLY A 20 5.64 -6.07 23.47
N LEU A 21 5.54 -7.18 24.22
CA LEU A 21 6.60 -7.62 25.11
C LEU A 21 7.88 -7.96 24.34
N LYS A 22 7.77 -8.71 23.25
CA LYS A 22 8.92 -9.02 22.37
C LYS A 22 9.57 -7.74 21.85
N MET A 23 8.76 -6.82 21.33
CA MET A 23 9.24 -5.53 20.81
C MET A 23 9.97 -4.70 21.88
N ASN A 24 9.46 -4.68 23.11
CA ASN A 24 10.07 -3.93 24.21
C ASN A 24 11.37 -4.56 24.74
N LEU A 25 11.54 -5.87 24.57
CA LEU A 25 12.72 -6.61 25.00
C LEU A 25 13.77 -6.77 23.90
N GLU A 26 13.42 -6.48 22.65
CA GLU A 26 14.32 -6.65 21.50
C GLU A 26 15.52 -5.70 21.61
N ASN A 27 16.72 -6.28 21.56
CA ASN A 27 17.95 -5.52 21.48
C ASN A 27 18.34 -5.33 20.02
N TRP A 28 18.24 -4.10 19.53
CA TRP A 28 18.56 -3.72 18.15
C TRP A 28 20.06 -3.66 17.84
N GLU A 29 20.93 -4.11 18.74
CA GLU A 29 22.39 -4.15 18.56
C GLU A 29 22.81 -4.78 17.23
N LYS A 30 22.15 -5.88 16.82
CA LYS A 30 22.43 -6.53 15.54
C LYS A 30 22.19 -5.63 14.32
N VAL A 31 21.27 -4.67 14.42
CA VAL A 31 21.02 -3.68 13.37
C VAL A 31 22.06 -2.56 13.47
N TYR A 32 22.37 -2.11 14.69
CA TYR A 32 23.35 -1.04 14.90
C TYR A 32 24.76 -1.46 14.46
N SER A 33 25.12 -2.73 14.64
CA SER A 33 26.43 -3.28 14.28
C SER A 33 26.70 -3.37 12.79
N GLU A 34 25.66 -3.46 11.95
CA GLU A 34 25.86 -3.50 10.50
C GLU A 34 26.32 -2.14 9.98
N TRP A 35 27.23 -2.12 9.02
CA TRP A 35 27.65 -0.88 8.37
C TRP A 35 26.70 -0.52 7.23
N ASP A 36 26.51 -1.40 6.25
CA ASP A 36 25.75 -1.13 5.04
C ASP A 36 24.24 -1.01 5.30
N VAL A 37 23.59 -0.01 4.70
CA VAL A 37 22.14 0.22 4.88
C VAL A 37 21.26 -0.94 4.41
N ASP A 38 21.63 -1.67 3.37
CA ASP A 38 20.86 -2.84 2.90
C ASP A 38 20.91 -3.96 3.94
N ASP A 39 22.07 -4.18 4.55
CA ASP A 39 22.25 -5.16 5.61
C ASP A 39 21.49 -4.77 6.87
N LYS A 40 21.56 -3.50 7.28
CA LYS A 40 20.73 -2.96 8.38
C LYS A 40 19.24 -3.23 8.15
N VAL A 41 18.74 -2.93 6.94
CA VAL A 41 17.33 -3.15 6.57
C VAL A 41 16.99 -4.64 6.53
N SER A 42 17.89 -5.48 6.02
CA SER A 42 17.72 -6.93 5.95
C SER A 42 17.60 -7.56 7.35
N VAL A 43 18.51 -7.19 8.26
CA VAL A 43 18.50 -7.66 9.66
C VAL A 43 17.26 -7.15 10.38
N PHE A 44 16.93 -5.86 10.25
CA PHE A 44 15.72 -5.28 10.80
C PHE A 44 14.46 -6.02 10.34
N ASN A 45 14.33 -6.23 9.03
CA ASN A 45 13.17 -6.91 8.46
C ASN A 45 13.05 -8.35 8.97
N SER A 46 14.18 -9.06 9.06
CA SER A 46 14.23 -10.44 9.54
C SER A 46 13.75 -10.56 11.00
N ILE A 47 14.25 -9.68 11.86
CA ILE A 47 13.85 -9.59 13.28
C ILE A 47 12.35 -9.29 13.41
N VAL A 48 11.86 -8.28 12.70
CA VAL A 48 10.44 -7.88 12.74
C VAL A 48 9.52 -8.99 12.21
N ILE A 49 9.87 -9.62 11.09
CA ILE A 49 9.07 -10.70 10.51
C ILE A 49 9.02 -11.90 11.47
N CYS A 50 10.15 -12.27 12.09
CA CYS A 50 10.21 -13.33 13.08
C CYS A 50 9.26 -13.05 14.25
N MET A 51 9.33 -11.85 14.85
CA MET A 51 8.41 -11.44 15.92
C MET A 51 6.95 -11.48 15.49
N LEU A 52 6.64 -11.02 14.27
CA LEU A 52 5.28 -11.03 13.73
C LEU A 52 4.77 -12.46 13.51
N ASP A 53 5.60 -13.36 13.00
CA ASP A 53 5.21 -14.73 12.70
C ASP A 53 5.07 -15.58 13.96
N GLU A 54 5.86 -15.32 14.99
CA GLU A 54 5.70 -15.97 16.30
C GLU A 54 4.46 -15.47 17.04
N ALA A 55 4.23 -14.15 17.11
CA ALA A 55 3.15 -13.59 17.91
C ALA A 55 1.79 -13.59 17.18
N ILE A 56 1.78 -13.29 15.89
CA ILE A 56 0.56 -13.14 15.07
C ILE A 56 0.74 -13.77 13.68
N PRO A 57 0.92 -15.10 13.57
CA PRO A 57 1.18 -15.78 12.31
C PRO A 57 0.11 -15.49 11.25
N VAL A 58 0.53 -15.42 9.99
CA VAL A 58 -0.38 -15.30 8.86
C VAL A 58 -1.18 -16.59 8.73
N ARG A 59 -2.51 -16.47 8.74
CA ARG A 59 -3.43 -17.59 8.51
C ARG A 59 -4.10 -17.44 7.15
N THR A 60 -4.18 -18.55 6.43
CA THR A 60 -4.92 -18.62 5.17
C THR A 60 -6.31 -19.18 5.44
N VAL A 61 -7.34 -18.41 5.13
CA VAL A 61 -8.72 -18.89 5.14
C VAL A 61 -9.22 -19.00 3.71
N ARG A 62 -9.82 -20.16 3.41
CA ARG A 62 -10.52 -20.40 2.14
C ARG A 62 -11.95 -19.92 2.28
N ALA A 63 -12.35 -18.98 1.43
CA ALA A 63 -13.72 -18.53 1.30
C ALA A 63 -14.16 -18.72 -0.14
N HIS A 64 -15.39 -19.16 -0.35
CA HIS A 64 -15.98 -19.16 -1.68
C HIS A 64 -16.31 -17.72 -2.07
N CYS A 65 -16.09 -17.32 -3.33
CA CYS A 65 -16.35 -15.96 -3.80
C CYS A 65 -17.81 -15.52 -3.60
N THR A 66 -18.75 -16.47 -3.63
CA THR A 66 -20.19 -16.22 -3.39
C THR A 66 -20.61 -16.33 -1.93
N ASP A 67 -19.68 -16.62 -1.01
CA ASP A 67 -20.00 -16.65 0.43
C ASP A 67 -20.50 -15.28 0.88
N LYS A 68 -21.73 -15.26 1.40
CA LYS A 68 -22.27 -14.05 1.99
C LYS A 68 -21.52 -13.71 3.30
N PRO A 69 -21.41 -12.42 3.68
CA PRO A 69 -20.62 -11.99 4.83
C PRO A 69 -20.99 -12.64 6.18
N TRP A 70 -22.23 -13.11 6.31
CA TRP A 70 -22.75 -13.78 7.50
C TRP A 70 -22.51 -15.30 7.52
N MET A 71 -21.89 -15.88 6.49
CA MET A 71 -21.60 -17.32 6.43
C MET A 71 -20.33 -17.67 7.21
N THR A 72 -20.49 -18.48 8.25
CA THR A 72 -19.38 -18.96 9.09
C THR A 72 -19.06 -20.43 8.82
N PRO A 73 -17.86 -20.93 9.18
CA PRO A 73 -17.53 -22.36 9.08
C PRO A 73 -18.54 -23.26 9.81
N ASN A 74 -19.06 -22.82 10.95
CA ASN A 74 -20.09 -23.54 11.70
C ASN A 74 -21.40 -23.67 10.91
N ILE A 75 -21.89 -22.57 10.32
CA ILE A 75 -23.10 -22.60 9.48
C ILE A 75 -22.89 -23.54 8.29
N LYS A 76 -21.72 -23.48 7.62
CA LYS A 76 -21.40 -24.38 6.50
C LYS A 76 -21.36 -25.86 6.92
N ALA A 77 -20.76 -26.15 8.07
CA ALA A 77 -20.69 -27.51 8.61
C ALA A 77 -22.09 -28.08 8.87
N LEU A 78 -22.98 -27.27 9.48
CA LEU A 78 -24.37 -27.66 9.73
C LEU A 78 -25.19 -27.78 8.45
N THR A 79 -24.98 -26.92 7.46
CA THR A 79 -25.59 -27.05 6.12
C THR A 79 -25.18 -28.36 5.45
N LYS A 80 -23.89 -28.73 5.54
CA LYS A 80 -23.40 -30.02 5.01
C LYS A 80 -23.98 -31.22 5.78
N ALA A 81 -24.07 -31.14 7.11
CA ALA A 81 -24.69 -32.18 7.94
C ALA A 81 -26.18 -32.36 7.61
N ARG A 82 -26.91 -31.25 7.42
CA ARG A 82 -28.31 -31.23 6.97
C ARG A 82 -28.45 -31.93 5.62
N GLN A 83 -27.59 -31.59 4.65
CA GLN A 83 -27.64 -32.21 3.32
C GLN A 83 -27.37 -33.71 3.37
N ARG A 84 -26.41 -34.15 4.20
CA ARG A 84 -26.15 -35.58 4.41
C ARG A 84 -27.34 -36.32 5.01
N ALA A 85 -28.02 -35.72 5.99
CA ALA A 85 -29.22 -36.31 6.59
C ALA A 85 -30.36 -36.45 5.56
N PHE A 86 -30.49 -35.48 4.65
CA PHE A 86 -31.43 -35.55 3.53
C PHE A 86 -31.10 -36.70 2.57
N THR A 87 -29.85 -36.77 2.09
CA THR A 87 -29.41 -37.82 1.16
C THR A 87 -29.52 -39.23 1.74
N LYS A 88 -29.41 -39.38 3.07
CA LYS A 88 -29.56 -40.66 3.78
C LYS A 88 -31.00 -41.02 4.14
N GLY A 89 -31.99 -40.15 3.89
CA GLY A 89 -33.38 -40.39 4.28
C GLY A 89 -33.65 -40.26 5.79
N GLU A 90 -32.74 -39.66 6.57
CA GLU A 90 -32.86 -39.49 8.02
C GLU A 90 -33.82 -38.31 8.36
N THR A 91 -35.12 -38.48 8.08
CA THR A 91 -36.15 -37.41 8.14
C THR A 91 -36.19 -36.61 9.46
N PRO A 92 -36.17 -37.23 10.66
CA PRO A 92 -36.23 -36.48 11.92
C PRO A 92 -34.99 -35.59 12.12
N LYS A 93 -33.81 -36.13 11.79
CA LYS A 93 -32.53 -35.43 11.91
C LYS A 93 -32.40 -34.32 10.87
N TYR A 94 -32.90 -34.53 9.65
CA TYR A 94 -33.00 -33.49 8.64
C TYR A 94 -33.85 -32.31 9.12
N LYS A 95 -35.06 -32.56 9.65
CA LYS A 95 -35.95 -31.51 10.16
C LYS A 95 -35.29 -30.70 11.29
N SER A 96 -34.65 -31.38 12.24
CA SER A 96 -33.91 -30.74 13.33
C SER A 96 -32.76 -29.86 12.82
N LEU A 97 -31.91 -30.40 11.94
CA LEU A 97 -30.79 -29.65 11.35
C LEU A 97 -31.26 -28.51 10.46
N HIS A 98 -32.36 -28.67 9.74
CA HIS A 98 -32.97 -27.63 8.92
C HIS A 98 -33.41 -26.45 9.79
N ALA A 99 -34.19 -26.69 10.85
CA ALA A 99 -34.61 -25.64 11.79
C ALA A 99 -33.41 -24.92 12.43
N LYS A 100 -32.39 -25.68 12.83
CA LYS A 100 -31.15 -25.13 13.42
C LYS A 100 -30.39 -24.24 12.43
N VAL A 101 -30.20 -24.69 11.20
CA VAL A 101 -29.51 -23.93 10.14
C VAL A 101 -30.27 -22.65 9.81
N THR A 102 -31.59 -22.74 9.64
CA THR A 102 -32.45 -21.57 9.34
C THR A 102 -32.37 -20.53 10.44
N LYS A 103 -32.48 -20.94 11.71
CA LYS A 103 -32.34 -20.03 12.86
C LYS A 103 -30.97 -19.37 12.91
N LEU A 104 -29.89 -20.13 12.71
CA LEU A 104 -28.53 -19.59 12.70
C LEU A 104 -28.31 -18.59 11.58
N ILE A 105 -28.80 -18.87 10.36
CA ILE A 105 -28.68 -17.95 9.23
C ILE A 105 -29.48 -16.67 9.50
N SER A 106 -30.71 -16.80 10.01
CA SER A 106 -31.55 -15.64 10.35
C SER A 106 -30.87 -14.74 11.38
N ASN A 107 -30.37 -15.32 12.48
CA ASN A 107 -29.65 -14.58 13.51
C ASN A 107 -28.39 -13.92 12.95
N ALA A 108 -27.60 -14.64 12.15
CA ALA A 108 -26.37 -14.11 11.56
C ALA A 108 -26.65 -12.93 10.61
N LYS A 109 -27.72 -13.00 9.81
CA LYS A 109 -28.18 -11.87 8.99
C LYS A 109 -28.59 -10.68 9.86
N ALA A 110 -29.42 -10.90 10.88
CA ALA A 110 -29.89 -9.84 11.77
C ALA A 110 -28.73 -9.14 12.48
N THR A 111 -27.79 -9.89 13.06
CA THR A 111 -26.58 -9.35 13.68
C THR A 111 -25.73 -8.56 12.69
N TYR A 112 -25.54 -9.10 11.48
CA TYR A 112 -24.76 -8.42 10.44
C TYR A 112 -25.38 -7.06 10.07
N TYR A 113 -26.67 -7.01 9.73
CA TYR A 113 -27.34 -5.77 9.33
C TYR A 113 -27.44 -4.77 10.49
N LYS A 114 -27.76 -5.24 11.69
CA LYS A 114 -27.79 -4.41 12.90
C LYS A 114 -26.43 -3.72 13.13
N SER A 115 -25.34 -4.49 13.10
CA SER A 115 -23.97 -3.94 13.26
C SER A 115 -23.55 -2.95 12.17
N LYS A 116 -24.20 -2.98 11.00
CA LYS A 116 -23.94 -2.07 9.88
C LYS A 116 -24.79 -0.81 9.93
N ALA A 117 -26.02 -0.91 10.42
CA ALA A 117 -26.93 0.21 10.58
C ALA A 117 -26.59 1.06 11.82
N GLU A 118 -26.14 0.42 12.90
CA GLU A 118 -25.80 1.09 14.17
C GLU A 118 -24.69 2.14 13.97
N GLY A 119 -24.99 3.38 14.37
CA GLY A 119 -24.08 4.53 14.40
C GLY A 119 -23.66 5.10 13.03
N SER A 120 -23.92 4.43 11.91
CA SER A 120 -23.32 4.81 10.62
C SER A 120 -24.05 5.94 9.89
N HIS A 121 -25.36 6.12 10.10
CA HIS A 121 -26.14 7.17 9.40
C HIS A 121 -25.80 8.59 9.86
N GLN A 122 -25.50 8.78 11.16
CA GLN A 122 -25.25 10.11 11.74
C GLN A 122 -23.75 10.42 11.94
N SER A 123 -22.92 9.42 12.24
CA SER A 123 -21.48 9.66 12.54
C SER A 123 -20.55 9.53 11.32
N ASN A 124 -20.96 8.82 10.26
CA ASN A 124 -20.11 8.60 9.08
C ASN A 124 -20.93 8.31 7.80
N PRO A 125 -21.52 9.35 7.18
CA PRO A 125 -22.34 9.22 5.98
C PRO A 125 -21.63 8.46 4.84
N ALA A 126 -20.32 8.67 4.64
CA ALA A 126 -19.54 7.97 3.61
C ALA A 126 -19.50 6.44 3.84
N LYS A 127 -19.41 5.99 5.09
CA LYS A 127 -19.44 4.57 5.45
C LYS A 127 -20.85 3.99 5.26
N TRP A 128 -21.89 4.76 5.56
CA TRP A 128 -23.28 4.40 5.29
C TRP A 128 -23.54 4.21 3.79
N TYR A 129 -23.21 5.21 2.97
CA TYR A 129 -23.36 5.13 1.51
C TYR A 129 -22.60 3.94 0.90
N LYS A 130 -21.34 3.71 1.30
CA LYS A 130 -20.58 2.51 0.87
C LYS A 130 -21.25 1.20 1.25
N THR A 131 -21.95 1.17 2.39
CA THR A 131 -22.66 -0.03 2.85
C THR A 131 -23.90 -0.26 2.01
N ILE A 132 -24.72 0.77 1.77
CA ILE A 132 -25.90 0.71 0.90
C ILE A 132 -25.52 0.31 -0.51
N TYR A 133 -24.48 0.93 -1.07
CA TYR A 133 -24.01 0.61 -2.41
C TYR A 133 -23.58 -0.85 -2.54
N LYS A 134 -22.92 -1.43 -1.52
CA LYS A 134 -22.57 -2.86 -1.52
C LYS A 134 -23.77 -3.80 -1.38
N LEU A 135 -24.85 -3.35 -0.74
CA LEU A 135 -26.07 -4.13 -0.61
C LEU A 135 -26.90 -4.08 -1.90
N ALA A 136 -26.91 -2.93 -2.58
CA ALA A 136 -27.61 -2.70 -3.83
C ALA A 136 -26.83 -3.20 -5.07
N ALA A 137 -25.50 -3.18 -5.06
CA ALA A 137 -24.66 -3.69 -6.16
C ALA A 137 -24.44 -5.22 -6.09
N ALA A 138 -24.82 -5.88 -4.99
CA ALA A 138 -24.73 -7.35 -4.89
C ALA A 138 -25.77 -8.08 -5.77
N THR A 139 -26.63 -7.35 -6.48
CA THR A 139 -27.59 -7.84 -7.48
C THR A 139 -27.08 -7.81 -8.91
N GLU A 140 -25.99 -7.09 -9.20
CA GLU A 140 -25.34 -7.16 -10.51
C GLU A 140 -24.32 -8.31 -10.51
N ASP A 141 -24.64 -9.38 -11.23
CA ASP A 141 -23.73 -10.49 -11.49
C ASP A 141 -22.41 -9.95 -12.04
N GLN A 142 -21.34 -10.10 -11.26
CA GLN A 142 -20.00 -9.93 -11.80
C GLN A 142 -19.77 -11.04 -12.81
N GLN A 143 -19.98 -10.72 -14.09
CA GLN A 143 -19.56 -11.55 -15.22
C GLN A 143 -18.12 -11.98 -14.98
N SER A 144 -17.95 -13.30 -14.86
CA SER A 144 -16.65 -13.92 -14.68
C SER A 144 -15.84 -13.76 -15.95
N LEU A 145 -14.95 -12.77 -15.99
CA LEU A 145 -13.82 -12.78 -16.92
C LEU A 145 -12.93 -13.95 -16.51
N SER A 146 -12.86 -14.97 -17.37
CA SER A 146 -11.97 -16.11 -17.25
C SER A 146 -10.51 -15.64 -17.32
N SER A 147 -9.74 -15.86 -16.25
CA SER A 147 -8.30 -15.54 -16.24
C SER A 147 -7.53 -16.44 -17.21
N PRO A 148 -6.58 -15.91 -17.99
CA PRO A 148 -5.72 -16.72 -18.84
C PRO A 148 -4.74 -17.59 -18.02
N ASP A 149 -4.26 -18.66 -18.66
CA ASP A 149 -3.44 -19.72 -18.06
C ASP A 149 -2.06 -19.23 -17.58
N HIS A 150 -1.55 -19.80 -16.47
CA HIS A 150 -0.37 -19.25 -15.75
C HIS A 150 0.92 -19.24 -16.58
N ALA A 151 1.08 -20.18 -17.51
CA ALA A 151 2.24 -20.24 -18.41
C ALA A 151 2.24 -19.09 -19.44
N ASN A 152 1.05 -18.70 -19.94
CA ASN A 152 0.91 -17.54 -20.83
C ASN A 152 1.23 -16.24 -20.09
N LEU A 153 0.97 -16.15 -18.78
CA LEU A 153 1.27 -14.95 -18.00
C LEU A 153 2.78 -14.66 -17.91
N VAL A 154 3.63 -15.69 -17.81
CA VAL A 154 5.09 -15.52 -17.73
C VAL A 154 5.65 -15.03 -19.08
N GLU A 155 5.25 -15.66 -20.18
CA GLU A 155 5.71 -15.27 -21.51
C GLU A 155 5.26 -13.85 -21.88
N ILE A 156 4.01 -13.50 -21.56
CA ILE A 156 3.48 -12.15 -21.78
C ILE A 156 4.20 -11.12 -20.89
N ALA A 157 4.48 -11.44 -19.62
CA ALA A 157 5.24 -10.59 -18.72
C ALA A 157 6.67 -10.31 -19.24
N ASP A 158 7.36 -11.33 -19.74
CA ASP A 158 8.71 -11.17 -20.30
C ASP A 158 8.72 -10.34 -21.59
N ARG A 159 7.70 -10.52 -22.45
CA ARG A 159 7.56 -9.76 -23.69
C ARG A 159 7.27 -8.28 -23.42
N LEU A 160 6.48 -8.00 -22.38
CA LEU A 160 6.20 -6.65 -21.91
C LEU A 160 7.39 -6.03 -21.19
N GLN A 161 8.08 -6.77 -20.33
CA GLN A 161 9.31 -6.29 -19.70
C GLN A 161 10.34 -5.89 -20.78
N ARG A 162 10.48 -6.70 -21.84
CA ARG A 162 11.31 -6.34 -23.00
C ARG A 162 10.82 -5.09 -23.72
N SER A 163 9.51 -4.90 -23.93
CA SER A 163 8.98 -3.68 -24.56
C SER A 163 9.11 -2.44 -23.67
N PHE A 164 9.06 -2.59 -22.35
CA PHE A 164 9.28 -1.51 -21.38
C PHE A 164 10.75 -1.13 -21.24
N ILE A 165 11.68 -2.08 -21.37
CA ILE A 165 13.13 -1.83 -21.33
C ILE A 165 13.67 -1.39 -22.70
N LYS A 166 12.97 -1.71 -23.81
CA LYS A 166 13.39 -1.33 -25.16
C LYS A 166 13.71 0.17 -25.33
N PRO A 167 12.89 1.12 -24.83
CA PRO A 167 13.25 2.55 -24.84
C PRO A 167 14.56 2.86 -24.11
N TRP A 168 14.98 2.06 -23.13
CA TRP A 168 16.20 2.25 -22.34
C TRP A 168 17.44 1.62 -23.00
N LEU A 169 17.26 0.58 -23.82
CA LEU A 169 18.36 -0.09 -24.53
C LEU A 169 18.93 0.76 -25.67
N ASP A 170 18.10 1.59 -26.29
CA ASP A 170 18.47 2.44 -27.44
C ASP A 170 18.92 3.86 -27.04
N ILE A 171 18.82 4.21 -25.75
CA ILE A 171 19.29 5.50 -25.23
C ILE A 171 20.73 5.32 -24.73
N GLN A 172 21.70 5.77 -25.53
CA GLN A 172 23.01 6.14 -25.01
C GLN A 172 22.84 7.51 -24.34
N PRO A 173 22.92 7.62 -23.00
CA PRO A 173 22.83 8.93 -22.38
C PRO A 173 24.03 9.77 -22.81
N ASP A 174 23.79 10.92 -23.43
CA ASP A 174 24.84 11.93 -23.54
C ASP A 174 25.35 12.22 -22.11
N PRO A 175 26.67 12.25 -21.89
CA PRO A 175 27.23 12.56 -20.59
C PRO A 175 26.64 13.90 -20.14
N PRO A 176 26.16 13.98 -18.89
CA PRO A 176 25.54 15.19 -18.40
C PRO A 176 26.53 16.35 -18.59
N ARG A 177 26.05 17.48 -19.15
CA ARG A 177 26.81 18.74 -19.18
C ARG A 177 26.93 19.35 -17.77
N LEU A 178 27.27 18.52 -16.77
CA LEU A 178 27.51 18.92 -15.39
C LEU A 178 28.72 19.85 -15.30
N GLN A 179 29.72 19.69 -16.17
CA GLN A 179 30.92 20.54 -16.21
C GLN A 179 30.60 22.05 -16.25
N ALA A 180 29.49 22.45 -16.87
CA ALA A 180 29.11 23.86 -16.99
C ALA A 180 28.47 24.45 -15.71
N VAL A 181 28.01 23.61 -14.79
CA VAL A 181 27.23 24.02 -13.59
C VAL A 181 27.72 23.37 -12.29
N GLU A 182 28.75 22.55 -12.34
CA GLU A 182 29.38 21.90 -11.18
C GLU A 182 29.81 22.92 -10.12
N HIS A 183 30.38 24.06 -10.54
CA HIS A 183 30.74 25.17 -9.65
C HIS A 183 29.54 25.88 -8.99
N LEU A 184 28.31 25.66 -9.48
CA LEU A 184 27.07 26.19 -8.88
C LEU A 184 26.44 25.20 -7.90
N LEU A 185 26.83 23.92 -7.95
CA LEU A 185 26.40 22.88 -7.03
C LEU A 185 27.36 22.88 -5.83
N LYS A 186 27.01 23.63 -4.78
CA LYS A 186 27.72 23.52 -3.51
C LYS A 186 27.29 22.21 -2.86
N ASP A 187 28.14 21.19 -2.91
CA ASP A 187 27.96 19.98 -2.13
C ASP A 187 27.90 20.35 -0.65
N SER A 188 26.67 20.28 -0.13
CA SER A 188 26.36 20.54 1.26
C SER A 188 25.96 19.20 1.83
N HIS A 189 26.56 18.81 2.95
CA HIS A 189 26.19 17.55 3.60
C HIS A 189 24.67 17.49 3.78
N PRO A 190 24.02 16.40 3.34
CA PRO A 190 22.58 16.29 3.43
C PRO A 190 22.15 16.39 4.91
N PRO A 191 21.10 17.16 5.22
CA PRO A 191 20.63 17.30 6.59
C PRO A 191 20.23 15.92 7.14
N LEU A 192 20.65 15.62 8.37
CA LEU A 192 20.28 14.39 9.06
C LEU A 192 19.01 14.63 9.91
N PRO A 193 18.06 13.68 9.93
CA PRO A 193 16.92 13.77 10.81
C PRO A 193 17.33 13.52 12.27
N SER A 194 16.58 14.09 13.20
CA SER A 194 16.59 13.67 14.60
C SER A 194 15.72 12.43 14.82
N ILE A 195 15.97 11.69 15.91
CA ILE A 195 15.10 10.59 16.37
C ILE A 195 13.65 11.07 16.55
N GLY A 196 13.44 12.32 17.01
CA GLY A 196 12.11 12.91 17.16
C GLY A 196 11.37 13.08 15.82
N GLN A 197 12.08 13.44 14.75
CA GLN A 197 11.51 13.51 13.40
C GLN A 197 11.15 12.11 12.87
N ALA A 198 12.03 11.12 13.02
CA ALA A 198 11.76 9.73 12.66
C ALA A 198 10.50 9.22 13.39
N LYS A 199 10.43 9.41 14.71
CA LYS A 199 9.25 9.08 15.53
C LYS A 199 7.98 9.75 15.02
N THR A 200 8.05 11.05 14.71
CA THR A 200 6.89 11.79 14.21
C THR A 200 6.39 11.21 12.90
N VAL A 201 7.28 10.86 11.98
CA VAL A 201 6.91 10.19 10.73
C VAL A 201 6.23 8.85 11.00
N LEU A 202 6.81 8.00 11.87
CA LEU A 202 6.25 6.70 12.22
C LEU A 202 4.82 6.81 12.80
N LYS A 203 4.58 7.74 13.73
CA LYS A 203 3.24 7.97 14.32
C LYS A 203 2.18 8.39 13.29
N HIS A 204 2.60 9.10 12.24
CA HIS A 204 1.71 9.61 11.20
C HIS A 204 1.55 8.66 10.00
N ILE A 205 2.22 7.50 9.99
CA ILE A 205 1.98 6.46 8.99
C ILE A 205 0.49 6.10 8.96
N ASN A 206 -0.06 5.98 7.75
CA ASN A 206 -1.41 5.48 7.57
C ASN A 206 -1.40 3.95 7.67
N PRO A 207 -1.99 3.36 8.72
CA PRO A 207 -1.91 1.92 8.98
C PRO A 207 -2.66 1.07 7.94
N ARG A 208 -3.50 1.70 7.10
CA ARG A 208 -4.29 1.03 6.06
C ARG A 208 -3.56 0.92 4.72
N LYS A 209 -2.37 1.51 4.59
CA LYS A 209 -1.57 1.40 3.36
C LYS A 209 -1.13 -0.04 3.13
N ALA A 210 -1.02 -0.41 1.85
CA ALA A 210 -0.57 -1.72 1.45
C ALA A 210 0.84 -2.02 2.00
N THR A 211 1.03 -3.28 2.36
CA THR A 211 2.33 -3.85 2.71
C THR A 211 3.22 -3.89 1.47
N GLY A 212 4.50 -3.52 1.61
CA GLY A 212 5.46 -3.57 0.52
C GLY A 212 6.01 -4.98 0.30
N SER A 213 7.06 -5.09 -0.50
CA SER A 213 7.79 -6.34 -0.73
C SER A 213 8.49 -6.88 0.52
N ASP A 214 8.65 -6.05 1.56
CA ASP A 214 9.19 -6.40 2.88
C ASP A 214 8.23 -7.22 3.75
N ASN A 215 6.96 -7.38 3.37
CA ASN A 215 5.94 -8.06 4.16
C ASN A 215 5.68 -7.44 5.56
N ILE A 216 6.17 -6.21 5.81
CA ILE A 216 5.94 -5.49 7.07
C ILE A 216 4.69 -4.62 6.96
N PRO A 217 3.68 -4.82 7.82
CA PRO A 217 2.47 -4.03 7.74
C PRO A 217 2.66 -2.63 8.33
N ALA A 218 2.12 -1.61 7.66
CA ALA A 218 2.26 -0.20 8.06
C ALA A 218 1.75 0.09 9.49
N TRP A 219 0.76 -0.68 9.97
CA TRP A 219 0.25 -0.53 11.34
C TRP A 219 1.29 -0.89 12.40
N TYR A 220 2.23 -1.80 12.11
CA TYR A 220 3.26 -2.24 13.06
C TYR A 220 4.20 -1.08 13.39
N LEU A 221 4.74 -0.43 12.36
CA LEU A 221 5.58 0.75 12.50
C LEU A 221 4.89 1.89 13.26
N LYS A 222 3.59 2.10 12.99
CA LYS A 222 2.80 3.12 13.69
C LYS A 222 2.59 2.78 15.17
N ARG A 223 2.30 1.51 15.48
CA ARG A 223 1.96 1.06 16.83
C ARG A 223 3.16 1.12 17.76
N TYR A 224 4.34 0.74 17.27
CA TYR A 224 5.59 0.70 18.04
C TYR A 224 6.53 1.85 17.65
N ALA A 225 5.95 3.02 17.35
CA ALA A 225 6.69 4.16 16.85
C ALA A 225 7.67 4.76 17.88
N GLU A 226 7.41 4.57 19.18
CA GLU A 226 8.32 5.04 20.24
C GLU A 226 9.58 4.17 20.27
N GLU A 227 9.38 2.86 20.26
CA GLU A 227 10.41 1.84 20.39
C GLU A 227 11.23 1.69 19.11
N LEU A 228 10.60 1.84 17.95
CA LEU A 228 11.26 1.74 16.64
C LEU A 228 11.99 3.02 16.23
N ALA A 229 11.70 4.17 16.83
CA ALA A 229 12.28 5.43 16.38
C ALA A 229 13.82 5.45 16.37
N PRO A 230 14.54 4.95 17.40
CA PRO A 230 16.01 4.94 17.40
C PRO A 230 16.60 4.08 16.28
N VAL A 231 16.11 2.84 16.12
CA VAL A 231 16.62 1.92 15.08
C VAL A 231 16.27 2.37 13.67
N VAL A 232 15.07 2.90 13.46
CA VAL A 232 14.68 3.46 12.15
C VAL A 232 15.49 4.71 11.84
N HIS A 233 15.77 5.55 12.83
CA HIS A 233 16.64 6.70 12.67
C HIS A 233 18.06 6.28 12.24
N ASP A 234 18.65 5.28 12.88
CA ASP A 234 19.98 4.76 12.51
C ASP A 234 20.03 4.28 11.06
N ILE A 235 19.02 3.52 10.63
CA ILE A 235 18.88 3.08 9.22
C ILE A 235 18.78 4.27 8.27
N VAL A 236 17.99 5.29 8.60
CA VAL A 236 17.81 6.48 7.75
C VAL A 236 19.10 7.30 7.68
N VAL A 237 19.82 7.45 8.79
CA VAL A 237 21.11 8.14 8.82
C VAL A 237 22.12 7.38 7.96
N ALA A 238 22.22 6.06 8.11
CA ALA A 238 23.07 5.23 7.25
C ALA A 238 22.74 5.40 5.77
N SER A 239 21.45 5.40 5.40
CA SER A 239 20.99 5.64 4.03
C SER A 239 21.47 6.99 3.47
N ILE A 240 21.36 8.06 4.29
CA ILE A 240 21.74 9.42 3.89
C ILE A 240 23.27 9.55 3.80
N VAL A 241 24.02 9.07 4.80
CA VAL A 241 25.49 9.18 4.86
C VAL A 241 26.16 8.36 3.77
N GLN A 242 25.62 7.17 3.47
CA GLN A 242 26.15 6.30 2.41
C GLN A 242 25.64 6.67 1.02
N CYS A 243 24.77 7.67 0.92
CA CYS A 243 24.05 8.02 -0.31
C CYS A 243 23.40 6.81 -0.99
N LYS A 244 22.93 5.85 -0.17
CA LYS A 244 22.43 4.55 -0.61
C LYS A 244 20.99 4.38 -0.18
N TYR A 245 20.10 4.16 -1.15
CA TYR A 245 18.68 3.95 -0.89
C TYR A 245 18.37 2.45 -0.86
N PRO A 246 17.81 1.90 0.24
CA PRO A 246 17.52 0.48 0.35
C PRO A 246 16.29 0.15 -0.51
N SER A 247 16.54 -0.11 -1.80
CA SER A 247 15.50 -0.43 -2.77
C SER A 247 15.25 -1.95 -2.78
N PRO A 248 13.99 -2.41 -2.79
CA PRO A 248 13.73 -3.81 -3.06
C PRO A 248 13.82 -4.08 -4.57
N LYS A 249 14.43 -5.20 -4.94
CA LYS A 249 14.29 -5.78 -6.28
C LYS A 249 12.82 -6.18 -6.49
N ILE A 250 12.08 -5.42 -7.29
CA ILE A 250 10.64 -5.65 -7.55
C ILE A 250 10.45 -6.79 -8.57
N ARG A 251 9.42 -7.63 -8.35
CA ARG A 251 8.93 -8.68 -9.26
C ARG A 251 7.89 -8.12 -10.26
N PRO A 252 7.74 -8.72 -11.44
CA PRO A 252 6.89 -8.18 -12.51
C PRO A 252 5.38 -8.12 -12.17
N PRO A 253 4.61 -7.18 -12.78
CA PRO A 253 3.18 -6.99 -12.53
C PRO A 253 2.29 -8.16 -13.00
N THR A 254 1.07 -8.27 -12.46
CA THR A 254 0.17 -9.44 -12.64
C THR A 254 -1.15 -9.14 -13.37
N ASP A 255 -1.38 -7.92 -13.90
CA ASP A 255 -2.60 -7.61 -14.66
C ASP A 255 -2.32 -6.56 -15.75
N LEU A 256 -3.02 -6.65 -16.89
CA LEU A 256 -2.52 -6.26 -18.22
C LEU A 256 -3.43 -5.39 -19.10
N ASP A 257 -4.67 -5.09 -18.70
CA ASP A 257 -5.62 -4.39 -19.59
C ASP A 257 -6.02 -2.93 -19.27
N SER A 258 -5.14 -2.10 -18.70
CA SER A 258 -5.32 -0.63 -18.79
C SER A 258 -4.04 0.15 -18.50
N ASP A 259 -3.55 0.96 -19.45
CA ASP A 259 -2.62 2.09 -19.28
C ASP A 259 -1.75 2.09 -18.00
N PHE A 260 -0.92 1.07 -17.81
CA PHE A 260 -0.22 0.88 -16.53
C PHE A 260 0.90 1.89 -16.33
N ARG A 261 0.74 2.78 -15.36
CA ARG A 261 1.87 3.39 -14.64
C ARG A 261 2.54 2.31 -13.80
N GLN A 262 3.87 2.21 -13.85
CA GLN A 262 4.65 1.35 -12.95
C GLN A 262 4.58 1.92 -11.52
N VAL A 263 3.56 1.54 -10.76
CA VAL A 263 3.44 1.92 -9.34
C VAL A 263 3.98 0.78 -8.48
N SER A 264 5.25 0.87 -8.14
CA SER A 264 5.88 -0.06 -7.20
C SER A 264 5.48 0.30 -5.78
N VAL A 265 4.86 -0.63 -5.06
CA VAL A 265 4.60 -0.43 -3.63
C VAL A 265 5.92 -0.57 -2.88
N LEU A 266 6.47 0.56 -2.46
CA LEU A 266 7.72 0.62 -1.72
C LEU A 266 7.66 -0.16 -0.38
N PRO A 267 8.79 -0.69 0.10
CA PRO A 267 8.94 -1.16 1.48
C PRO A 267 8.62 -0.04 2.45
N GLN A 268 8.26 -0.39 3.68
CA GLN A 268 7.85 0.60 4.66
C GLN A 268 9.00 1.53 5.06
N LEU A 269 10.21 1.00 5.26
CA LEU A 269 11.37 1.83 5.60
C LEU A 269 11.75 2.77 4.46
N ALA A 270 11.66 2.31 3.22
CA ALA A 270 11.87 3.13 2.03
C ALA A 270 10.90 4.34 1.99
N LYS A 271 9.60 4.10 2.27
CA LYS A 271 8.61 5.19 2.41
C LYS A 271 8.94 6.17 3.55
N VAL A 272 9.52 5.66 4.65
CA VAL A 272 9.92 6.51 5.79
C VAL A 272 11.13 7.37 5.40
N ILE A 273 12.13 6.80 4.75
CA ILE A 273 13.30 7.51 4.22
C ILE A 273 12.86 8.62 3.27
N GLU A 274 12.02 8.31 2.26
CA GLU A 274 11.48 9.32 1.32
C GLU A 274 10.76 10.45 2.04
N LYS A 275 9.94 10.11 3.05
CA LYS A 275 9.18 11.11 3.80
C LYS A 275 10.09 12.03 4.60
N LEU A 276 11.13 11.48 5.23
CA LEU A 276 12.10 12.25 6.01
C LEU A 276 12.97 13.12 5.10
N GLN A 277 13.52 12.56 4.01
CA GLN A 277 14.27 13.33 3.03
C GLN A 277 13.45 14.48 2.44
N PHE A 278 12.17 14.23 2.11
CA PHE A 278 11.27 15.30 1.69
C PHE A 278 11.10 16.38 2.76
N GLN A 279 10.86 16.00 4.02
CA GLN A 279 10.68 16.96 5.12
C GLN A 279 11.92 17.81 5.38
N LEU A 280 13.10 17.20 5.32
CA LEU A 280 14.38 17.87 5.56
C LEU A 280 14.74 18.85 4.44
N ASN A 281 14.38 18.53 3.20
CA ASN A 281 14.70 19.34 2.03
C ASN A 281 13.57 20.25 1.57
N LYS A 282 12.39 20.19 2.23
CA LYS A 282 11.18 20.91 1.79
C LYS A 282 11.41 22.41 1.62
N SER A 283 12.16 23.03 2.53
CA SER A 283 12.47 24.46 2.51
C SER A 283 13.37 24.87 1.34
N SER A 284 14.21 23.96 0.84
CA SER A 284 15.10 24.19 -0.29
C SER A 284 14.36 24.23 -1.64
N PHE A 285 13.16 23.64 -1.71
CA PHE A 285 12.34 23.66 -2.92
C PHE A 285 11.53 24.96 -3.03
N LYS A 286 12.01 25.91 -3.83
CA LYS A 286 11.22 27.08 -4.26
C LYS A 286 10.23 26.66 -5.35
N ILE A 287 8.99 26.37 -4.95
CA ILE A 287 7.89 26.08 -5.87
C ILE A 287 7.25 27.40 -6.30
N LYS A 288 7.04 27.60 -7.61
CA LYS A 288 6.33 28.78 -8.13
C LYS A 288 4.89 28.83 -7.63
N THR A 289 4.34 30.03 -7.46
CA THR A 289 2.97 30.25 -6.96
C THR A 289 1.87 29.68 -7.85
N ASN A 290 2.16 29.44 -9.13
CA ASN A 290 1.24 28.84 -10.10
C ASN A 290 1.31 27.30 -10.17
N GLN A 291 2.04 26.64 -9.27
CA GLN A 291 2.07 25.18 -9.16
C GLN A 291 1.01 24.71 -8.16
N HIS A 292 -0.11 24.20 -8.68
CA HIS A 292 -1.22 23.73 -7.85
C HIS A 292 -1.08 22.25 -7.43
N ALA A 293 -0.53 21.41 -8.32
CA ALA A 293 -0.38 19.98 -8.05
C ALA A 293 0.73 19.74 -7.01
N PHE A 294 0.44 18.87 -6.03
CA PHE A 294 1.34 18.47 -4.94
C PHE A 294 1.77 19.60 -3.98
N THR A 295 1.12 20.77 -4.05
CA THR A 295 1.35 21.90 -3.15
C THR A 295 0.33 21.89 -2.02
N SER A 296 0.79 22.14 -0.79
CA SER A 296 -0.11 22.24 0.37
C SER A 296 -1.10 23.39 0.20
N GLY A 297 -2.37 23.17 0.57
CA GLY A 297 -3.42 24.19 0.48
C GLY A 297 -3.97 24.44 -0.93
N HIS A 298 -3.43 23.77 -1.95
CA HIS A 298 -3.93 23.86 -3.32
C HIS A 298 -4.69 22.60 -3.70
N SER A 299 -5.71 22.76 -4.54
CA SER A 299 -6.49 21.68 -5.13
C SER A 299 -6.70 21.93 -6.62
N ILE A 300 -7.29 20.98 -7.34
CA ILE A 300 -7.64 21.19 -8.76
C ILE A 300 -8.53 22.42 -8.93
N ILE A 301 -9.39 22.70 -7.95
CA ILE A 301 -10.34 23.82 -7.97
C ILE A 301 -9.63 25.16 -7.72
N SER A 302 -8.46 25.16 -7.08
CA SER A 302 -7.66 26.38 -6.89
C SER A 302 -7.02 26.91 -8.18
N GLN A 303 -7.11 26.16 -9.28
CA GLN A 303 -6.67 26.63 -10.59
C GLN A 303 -7.69 27.64 -11.12
N ASN A 304 -7.29 28.91 -11.27
CA ASN A 304 -8.11 30.01 -11.81
C ASN A 304 -8.49 29.86 -13.29
N TRP A 305 -8.46 28.63 -13.83
CA TRP A 305 -8.92 28.32 -15.18
C TRP A 305 -10.39 28.73 -15.31
N PHE A 306 -11.24 28.30 -14.38
CA PHE A 306 -12.68 28.56 -14.42
C PHE A 306 -13.00 30.07 -14.51
N ASP A 307 -12.31 30.89 -13.73
CA ASP A 307 -12.49 32.35 -13.78
C ASP A 307 -11.97 32.98 -15.08
N SER A 308 -10.99 32.34 -15.72
CA SER A 308 -10.39 32.81 -16.98
C SER A 308 -11.23 32.45 -18.21
N THR A 309 -12.05 31.39 -18.15
CA THR A 309 -12.94 30.98 -19.25
C THR A 309 -14.38 31.46 -19.09
N ASP A 310 -14.93 31.44 -17.87
CA ASP A 310 -16.38 31.54 -17.66
C ASP A 310 -16.81 32.87 -17.01
N ASN A 311 -15.92 33.59 -16.31
CA ASN A 311 -16.24 34.81 -15.53
C ASN A 311 -15.55 36.10 -16.04
N SER A 312 -15.09 36.16 -17.29
CA SER A 312 -14.44 37.38 -17.81
C SER A 312 -15.46 38.50 -18.05
N SER A 313 -15.65 39.38 -17.06
CA SER A 313 -16.44 40.63 -17.16
C SER A 313 -15.84 41.68 -18.11
N THR A 314 -14.63 41.42 -18.63
CA THR A 314 -13.96 42.24 -19.64
C THR A 314 -14.07 41.54 -20.99
N GLY A 315 -14.46 42.27 -22.04
CA GLY A 315 -14.85 41.77 -23.36
C GLY A 315 -13.75 41.02 -24.13
N ARG A 316 -13.33 39.87 -23.61
CA ARG A 316 -12.42 38.93 -24.27
C ARG A 316 -13.18 38.24 -25.39
N GLN A 317 -12.66 38.36 -26.61
CA GLN A 317 -13.28 37.80 -27.82
C GLN A 317 -13.02 36.29 -28.00
N GLY A 318 -12.13 35.68 -27.21
CA GLY A 318 -11.86 34.24 -27.22
C GLY A 318 -10.76 33.83 -26.24
N VAL A 319 -10.72 32.54 -25.90
CA VAL A 319 -9.68 31.92 -25.05
C VAL A 319 -8.97 30.85 -25.87
N HIS A 320 -7.64 30.97 -25.98
CA HIS A 320 -6.81 29.93 -26.61
C HIS A 320 -6.05 29.18 -25.50
N ALA A 321 -6.18 27.87 -25.48
CA ALA A 321 -5.49 27.01 -24.51
C ALA A 321 -4.47 26.11 -25.24
N LEU A 322 -3.25 26.04 -24.71
CA LEU A 322 -2.22 25.11 -25.15
C LEU A 322 -2.06 24.02 -24.09
N PHE A 323 -2.34 22.78 -24.47
CA PHE A 323 -2.13 21.60 -23.63
C PHE A 323 -0.76 20.99 -23.94
N VAL A 324 0.12 21.02 -22.94
CA VAL A 324 1.42 20.36 -23.00
C VAL A 324 1.44 19.28 -21.94
N ASP A 325 1.79 18.06 -22.32
CA ASP A 325 1.94 16.94 -21.39
C ASP A 325 3.23 16.18 -21.68
N PHE A 326 3.85 15.67 -20.61
CA PHE A 326 5.05 14.86 -20.70
C PHE A 326 4.66 13.39 -20.81
N ARG A 327 5.07 12.72 -21.90
CA ARG A 327 4.96 11.26 -21.99
C ARG A 327 5.84 10.64 -20.91
N LYS A 328 5.22 9.93 -19.96
CA LYS A 328 5.92 9.19 -18.89
C LYS A 328 6.97 10.05 -18.16
N ALA A 329 6.53 11.17 -17.59
CA ALA A 329 7.40 12.17 -16.97
C ALA A 329 8.42 11.61 -15.94
N PHE A 330 8.05 10.58 -15.20
CA PHE A 330 8.91 9.96 -14.19
C PHE A 330 9.86 8.89 -14.76
N ASP A 331 9.56 8.35 -15.94
CA ASP A 331 10.38 7.32 -16.58
C ASP A 331 11.53 7.96 -17.38
N HIS A 332 11.40 9.24 -17.76
CA HIS A 332 12.46 9.99 -18.46
C HIS A 332 13.34 10.83 -17.51
N GLY A 333 13.17 10.66 -16.19
CA GLY A 333 14.04 11.26 -15.18
C GLY A 333 15.41 10.57 -15.19
N ARG A 334 16.46 11.30 -15.58
CA ARG A 334 17.82 10.76 -15.69
C ARG A 334 18.37 10.43 -14.28
N PRO A 335 18.77 9.17 -13.99
CA PRO A 335 19.60 8.89 -12.83
C PRO A 335 20.96 9.56 -13.01
N GLN A 336 21.49 10.20 -11.97
CA GLN A 336 22.92 10.51 -11.96
C GLN A 336 23.70 9.20 -11.97
N ASP A 337 24.73 9.16 -12.81
CA ASP A 337 25.62 8.03 -12.96
C ASP A 337 26.32 7.73 -11.61
N PRO A 338 26.18 6.54 -11.01
CA PRO A 338 26.76 6.23 -9.71
C PRO A 338 28.29 6.09 -9.73
N SER A 339 28.92 6.23 -10.90
CA SER A 339 30.38 6.17 -11.07
C SER A 339 31.11 7.45 -10.64
N GLY A 340 30.39 8.56 -10.41
CA GLY A 340 30.94 9.76 -9.79
C GLY A 340 30.78 9.72 -8.28
N GLN A 341 31.71 9.09 -7.56
CA GLN A 341 31.92 9.43 -6.15
C GLN A 341 32.37 10.89 -6.07
N ALA A 342 31.42 11.80 -5.85
CA ALA A 342 31.67 13.14 -5.39
C ALA A 342 30.94 13.31 -4.06
N CYS A 343 31.71 13.51 -2.99
CA CYS A 343 31.27 13.79 -1.64
C CYS A 343 30.96 15.27 -1.45
#